data_AF-A0A1E8CPP9-F1
#
_entry.id   AF-A0A1E8CPP9-F1
#
_cell.length_a   1.000
_cell.length_b   1.000
_cell.length_c   1.000
_cell.angle_alpha   90.00
_cell.angle_beta   90.00
_cell.angle_gamma   90.00
#
_symmetry.space_group_name_H-M   'P 1'
#
loop_
_entity.id
_entity.type
_entity.pdbx_description
1 polymer ?
#
loop_
_entity_poly.entity_id
_entity_poly.type
_entity_poly.pdbx_seq_one_letter_code
_entity_poly.pdbx_strand_id
1 'polypeptide(L)'
;MTTTYGVRVFQSGRDDDVDLVRQAVAAELEALGLHRSLTVAITETAPPNGSPAVGLFLGGPGAAADTSLRGPVVAYLESGVVVIPVVNDLKQFHTQVPEYLGFANGVEWSTPEHLQRVVRLLLEELGIEEKQRRVFISHKREDGLGAAEQLHDALSHHGFRPFIDRFVVRAGRDVQAKIADALEDHAFLLLLESPLAHTSDWVFDEVDYALSHAMGVLILQWPGEPEPVPGSRGLPRLDLNASEIVPDEHGYDSLTEAGLNRVVAQVEASHALGLTRRRRLIIRSIEEAALSAGAQSCTPLCGWRLHVQQLGRTTIVGSTPRLPAALDLQMLDEAANAEAGNPARLLVHSARVLRPALREHLGWVAGGREITLMPENAIGGWW
;
A
#
# COMPACT_ATOMS: atom_id res chain seq x y z
N MET A 1 -23.08 5.82 3.73
CA MET A 1 -23.09 5.67 2.27
C MET A 1 -21.87 4.84 1.89
N THR A 2 -22.01 3.87 0.99
CA THR A 2 -20.89 3.06 0.51
C THR A 2 -20.19 3.80 -0.62
N THR A 3 -18.89 4.05 -0.51
CA THR A 3 -18.11 4.67 -1.61
C THR A 3 -17.93 3.65 -2.73
N THR A 4 -18.23 4.04 -3.96
CA THR A 4 -18.14 3.16 -5.13
C THR A 4 -16.92 3.54 -5.98
N TYR A 5 -16.08 2.54 -6.25
CA TYR A 5 -14.93 2.60 -7.15
C TYR A 5 -15.28 1.80 -8.42
N GLY A 6 -14.63 2.09 -9.55
CA GLY A 6 -14.90 1.42 -10.83
C GLY A 6 -13.67 0.77 -11.46
N VAL A 7 -13.81 -0.48 -11.90
CA VAL A 7 -12.87 -1.08 -12.86
C VAL A 7 -13.63 -1.25 -14.17
N ARG A 8 -13.21 -0.52 -15.20
CA ARG A 8 -13.74 -0.73 -16.54
C ARG A 8 -12.92 -1.80 -17.25
N VAL A 9 -13.56 -2.89 -17.62
CA VAL A 9 -12.93 -3.98 -18.34
C VAL A 9 -13.13 -3.79 -19.84
N PHE A 10 -12.03 -3.89 -20.59
CA PHE A 10 -12.00 -3.91 -22.04
C PHE A 10 -11.61 -5.33 -22.47
N GLN A 11 -12.54 -6.04 -23.10
CA GLN A 11 -12.38 -7.45 -23.44
C GLN A 11 -13.10 -7.77 -24.74
N SER A 12 -12.75 -8.90 -25.37
CA SER A 12 -13.46 -9.45 -26.50
C SER A 12 -13.52 -10.98 -26.36
N GLY A 13 -14.68 -11.51 -25.97
CA GLY A 13 -14.92 -12.95 -25.77
C GLY A 13 -14.28 -13.56 -24.52
N ARG A 14 -14.05 -12.77 -23.46
CA ARG A 14 -13.43 -13.18 -22.18
C ARG A 14 -14.34 -12.94 -20.98
N ASP A 15 -15.65 -13.20 -21.11
CA ASP A 15 -16.64 -12.94 -20.05
C ASP A 15 -16.33 -13.71 -18.75
N ASP A 16 -15.88 -14.96 -18.86
CA ASP A 16 -15.49 -15.79 -17.71
C ASP A 16 -14.35 -15.15 -16.89
N ASP A 17 -13.39 -14.49 -17.56
CA ASP A 17 -12.29 -13.80 -16.90
C ASP A 17 -12.77 -12.55 -16.16
N VAL A 18 -13.80 -11.87 -16.67
CA VAL A 18 -14.42 -10.73 -15.96
C VAL A 18 -15.02 -11.19 -14.63
N ASP A 19 -15.67 -12.35 -14.61
CA ASP A 19 -16.24 -12.93 -13.40
C ASP A 19 -15.18 -13.41 -12.41
N LEU A 20 -14.06 -13.97 -12.90
CA LEU A 20 -12.92 -14.31 -12.05
C LEU A 20 -12.32 -13.07 -11.38
N VAL A 21 -12.13 -11.97 -12.12
CA VAL A 21 -11.66 -10.70 -11.54
C VAL A 21 -12.67 -10.18 -10.51
N ARG A 22 -13.97 -10.24 -10.80
CA ARG A 22 -15.02 -9.81 -9.86
C ARG A 22 -14.96 -10.58 -8.55
N GLN A 23 -14.83 -11.91 -8.61
CA GLN A 23 -14.73 -12.76 -7.43
C GLN A 23 -13.45 -12.49 -6.65
N ALA A 24 -12.31 -12.37 -7.34
CA ALA A 24 -11.02 -12.13 -6.70
C ALA A 24 -10.94 -10.74 -6.04
N VAL A 25 -11.48 -9.69 -6.67
CA VAL A 25 -11.61 -8.36 -6.06
C VAL A 25 -12.50 -8.41 -4.82
N ALA A 26 -13.64 -9.12 -4.87
CA ALA A 26 -14.51 -9.26 -3.71
C ALA A 26 -13.82 -9.99 -2.55
N ALA A 27 -13.07 -11.06 -2.84
CA ALA A 27 -12.30 -11.80 -1.85
C ALA A 27 -11.20 -10.95 -1.20
N GLU A 28 -10.46 -10.15 -1.99
CA GLU A 28 -9.43 -9.25 -1.43
C GLU A 28 -10.05 -8.16 -0.55
N LEU A 29 -11.19 -7.57 -0.97
CA LEU A 29 -11.90 -6.61 -0.12
C LEU A 29 -12.41 -7.23 1.19
N GLU A 30 -12.75 -8.52 1.18
CA GLU A 30 -13.11 -9.25 2.40
C GLU A 30 -11.89 -9.46 3.29
N ALA A 31 -10.76 -9.90 2.73
CA ALA A 31 -9.49 -10.07 3.43
C ALA A 31 -8.98 -8.78 4.07
N LEU A 32 -9.15 -7.64 3.39
CA LEU A 32 -8.83 -6.30 3.90
C LEU A 32 -9.87 -5.77 4.90
N GLY A 33 -11.00 -6.46 5.08
CA GLY A 33 -12.10 -6.05 5.95
C GLY A 33 -12.85 -4.80 5.45
N LEU A 34 -12.81 -4.53 4.15
CA LEU A 34 -13.40 -3.37 3.48
C LEU A 34 -14.75 -3.65 2.80
N HIS A 35 -15.13 -4.92 2.65
CA HIS A 35 -16.36 -5.38 1.97
C HIS A 35 -17.68 -4.74 2.46
N ARG A 36 -17.72 -4.10 3.63
CA ARG A 36 -18.89 -3.37 4.15
C ARG A 36 -18.82 -1.86 4.01
N SER A 37 -17.64 -1.32 3.69
CA SER A 37 -17.36 0.12 3.71
C SER A 37 -17.30 0.71 2.30
N LEU A 38 -16.88 -0.08 1.31
CA LEU A 38 -16.79 0.33 -0.08
C LEU A 38 -17.18 -0.81 -1.03
N THR A 39 -17.46 -0.44 -2.28
CA THR A 39 -17.72 -1.38 -3.37
C THR A 39 -16.80 -1.05 -4.54
N VAL A 40 -16.25 -2.08 -5.20
CA VAL A 40 -15.54 -1.95 -6.47
C VAL A 40 -16.41 -2.57 -7.56
N ALA A 41 -16.96 -1.74 -8.44
CA ALA A 41 -17.80 -2.17 -9.55
C ALA A 41 -16.93 -2.60 -10.74
N ILE A 42 -16.95 -3.88 -11.08
CA ILE A 42 -16.35 -4.42 -12.31
C ILE A 42 -17.40 -4.37 -13.42
N THR A 43 -17.16 -3.59 -14.46
CA THR A 43 -18.13 -3.33 -15.55
C THR A 43 -17.42 -3.11 -16.89
N GLU A 44 -18.10 -3.32 -18.01
CA GLU A 44 -17.58 -2.99 -19.35
C GLU A 44 -17.94 -1.55 -19.78
N THR A 45 -18.93 -0.97 -19.11
CA THR A 45 -19.34 0.43 -19.30
C THR A 45 -18.51 1.35 -18.42
N ALA A 46 -18.47 2.65 -18.75
CA ALA A 46 -17.81 3.60 -17.88
C ALA A 46 -18.54 3.68 -16.52
N PRO A 47 -17.82 3.69 -15.39
CA PRO A 47 -18.39 3.95 -14.09
C PRO A 47 -18.90 5.41 -14.04
N PRO A 48 -19.74 5.76 -13.04
CA PRO A 48 -20.30 7.10 -12.93
C PRO A 48 -19.20 8.18 -12.90
N ASN A 49 -19.43 9.29 -13.61
CA ASN A 49 -18.51 10.42 -13.64
C ASN A 49 -18.12 10.87 -12.23
N GLY A 50 -16.82 11.08 -12.00
CA GLY A 50 -16.26 11.45 -10.70
C GLY A 50 -15.92 10.28 -9.78
N SER A 51 -16.30 9.05 -10.11
CA SER A 51 -15.84 7.86 -9.38
C SER A 51 -14.39 7.54 -9.77
N PRO A 52 -13.52 7.13 -8.83
CA PRO A 52 -12.20 6.61 -9.18
C PRO A 52 -12.37 5.43 -10.11
N ALA A 53 -11.62 5.47 -11.19
CA ALA A 53 -11.69 4.45 -12.20
C ALA A 53 -10.28 3.99 -12.54
N VAL A 54 -10.17 2.70 -12.88
CA VAL A 54 -9.02 2.12 -13.55
C VAL A 54 -9.53 1.28 -14.71
N GLY A 55 -8.80 1.29 -15.82
CA GLY A 55 -9.07 0.42 -16.96
C GLY A 55 -8.31 -0.90 -16.82
N LEU A 56 -8.98 -2.02 -17.13
CA LEU A 56 -8.37 -3.34 -17.26
C LEU A 56 -8.56 -3.81 -18.69
N PHE A 57 -7.49 -3.92 -19.47
CA PHE A 57 -7.55 -4.45 -20.82
C PHE A 57 -7.15 -5.93 -20.82
N LEU A 58 -8.12 -6.82 -21.05
CA LEU A 58 -7.87 -8.26 -21.16
C LEU A 58 -7.37 -8.59 -22.57
N GLY A 59 -6.05 -8.62 -22.71
CA GLY A 59 -5.35 -8.88 -23.95
C GLY A 59 -5.57 -10.29 -24.49
N GLY A 60 -5.53 -10.40 -25.81
CA GLY A 60 -5.72 -11.63 -26.54
C GLY A 60 -5.90 -11.33 -28.02
N PRO A 61 -5.79 -12.33 -28.92
CA PRO A 61 -5.91 -12.10 -30.36
C PRO A 61 -7.24 -11.43 -30.75
N GLY A 62 -8.34 -11.78 -30.08
CA GLY A 62 -9.66 -11.16 -30.27
C GLY A 62 -9.65 -9.68 -29.89
N ALA A 63 -9.24 -9.35 -28.66
CA ALA A 63 -9.19 -7.97 -28.16
C ALA A 63 -8.21 -7.09 -28.95
N ALA A 64 -7.09 -7.63 -29.42
CA ALA A 64 -6.12 -6.91 -30.25
C ALA A 64 -6.68 -6.53 -31.63
N ALA A 65 -7.52 -7.40 -32.21
CA ALA A 65 -8.16 -7.17 -33.51
C ALA A 65 -9.47 -6.37 -33.42
N ASP A 66 -10.04 -6.22 -32.23
CA ASP A 66 -11.32 -5.55 -32.02
C ASP A 66 -11.20 -4.01 -32.10
N THR A 67 -11.62 -3.47 -33.24
CA THR A 67 -11.57 -2.02 -33.50
C THR A 67 -12.57 -1.23 -32.66
N SER A 68 -13.60 -1.88 -32.10
CA SER A 68 -14.60 -1.21 -31.26
C SER A 68 -14.04 -0.79 -29.89
N LEU A 69 -13.01 -1.48 -29.41
CA LEU A 69 -12.36 -1.17 -28.12
C LEU A 69 -11.50 0.11 -28.17
N ARG A 70 -11.04 0.53 -29.36
CA ARG A 70 -10.12 1.66 -29.51
C ARG A 70 -10.67 2.96 -28.93
N GLY A 71 -11.87 3.36 -29.34
CA GLY A 71 -12.48 4.61 -28.88
C GLY A 71 -12.61 4.67 -27.35
N PRO A 72 -13.25 3.67 -26.72
CA PRO A 72 -13.34 3.55 -25.26
C PRO A 72 -12.00 3.59 -24.51
N VAL A 73 -10.97 2.87 -24.98
CA VAL A 73 -9.66 2.84 -24.33
C VAL A 73 -8.94 4.17 -24.46
N VAL A 74 -8.92 4.76 -25.66
CA VAL A 74 -8.29 6.07 -25.89
C VAL A 74 -8.95 7.16 -25.05
N ALA A 75 -10.28 7.16 -24.94
CA ALA A 75 -11.00 8.11 -24.09
C ALA A 75 -10.62 7.99 -22.59
N TYR A 76 -10.27 6.79 -22.12
CA TYR A 76 -9.76 6.59 -20.75
C TYR A 76 -8.36 7.14 -20.58
N LEU A 77 -7.48 6.90 -21.54
CA LEU A 77 -6.11 7.41 -21.50
C LEU A 77 -6.08 8.95 -21.56
N GLU A 78 -6.92 9.55 -22.41
CA GLU A 78 -7.04 11.00 -22.56
C GLU A 78 -7.61 11.70 -21.31
N SER A 79 -8.40 10.98 -20.49
CA SER A 79 -8.87 11.49 -19.19
C SER A 79 -7.86 11.30 -18.05
N GLY A 80 -6.68 10.77 -18.35
CA GLY A 80 -5.62 10.51 -17.36
C GLY A 80 -5.85 9.25 -16.53
N VAL A 81 -6.83 8.41 -16.90
CA VAL A 81 -7.08 7.13 -16.22
C VAL A 81 -6.11 6.08 -16.73
N VAL A 82 -5.46 5.37 -15.79
CA VAL A 82 -4.55 4.25 -16.10
C VAL A 82 -5.34 3.10 -16.70
N VAL A 83 -4.82 2.50 -17.77
CA VAL A 83 -5.34 1.26 -18.36
C VAL A 83 -4.25 0.20 -18.27
N ILE A 84 -4.51 -0.87 -17.52
CA ILE A 84 -3.57 -1.98 -17.28
C ILE A 84 -3.83 -3.09 -18.30
N PRO A 85 -2.90 -3.39 -19.23
CA PRO A 85 -3.02 -4.53 -20.12
C PRO A 85 -2.64 -5.83 -19.39
N VAL A 86 -3.48 -6.84 -19.50
CA VAL A 86 -3.26 -8.17 -18.93
C VAL A 86 -3.27 -9.22 -20.02
N VAL A 87 -2.23 -10.04 -20.08
CA VAL A 87 -2.03 -11.06 -21.12
C VAL A 87 -1.69 -12.40 -20.50
N ASN A 88 -1.91 -13.50 -21.20
CA ASN A 88 -1.61 -14.83 -20.65
C ASN A 88 -0.11 -15.19 -20.72
N ASP A 89 0.65 -14.52 -21.57
CA ASP A 89 2.11 -14.67 -21.69
C ASP A 89 2.69 -13.31 -22.14
N LEU A 90 3.56 -12.73 -21.31
CA LEU A 90 4.19 -11.43 -21.63
C LEU A 90 5.06 -11.49 -22.90
N LYS A 91 5.56 -12.67 -23.29
CA LYS A 91 6.30 -12.83 -24.55
C LYS A 91 5.42 -12.58 -25.78
N GLN A 92 4.10 -12.68 -25.62
CA GLN A 92 3.10 -12.44 -26.65
C GLN A 92 2.43 -11.06 -26.52
N PHE A 93 2.98 -10.15 -25.70
CA PHE A 93 2.36 -8.86 -25.42
C PHE A 93 1.99 -8.08 -26.69
N HIS A 94 2.92 -7.92 -27.63
CA HIS A 94 2.70 -7.15 -28.86
C HIS A 94 1.70 -7.80 -29.84
N THR A 95 1.37 -9.09 -29.69
CA THR A 95 0.36 -9.77 -30.51
C THR A 95 -1.02 -9.77 -29.84
N GLN A 96 -1.07 -9.54 -28.53
CA GLN A 96 -2.28 -9.60 -27.71
C GLN A 96 -2.78 -8.22 -27.25
N VAL A 97 -1.96 -7.18 -27.40
CA VAL A 97 -2.27 -5.79 -27.02
C VAL A 97 -2.12 -4.89 -28.24
N PRO A 98 -3.12 -4.05 -28.55
CA PRO A 98 -3.07 -3.18 -29.71
C PRO A 98 -2.02 -2.07 -29.56
N GLU A 99 -1.47 -1.60 -30.69
CA GLU A 99 -0.34 -0.64 -30.74
C GLU A 99 -0.59 0.65 -29.93
N TYR A 100 -1.83 1.15 -29.91
CA TYR A 100 -2.18 2.36 -29.15
C TYR A 100 -2.08 2.20 -27.63
N LEU A 101 -1.99 0.97 -27.12
CA LEU A 101 -1.72 0.63 -25.73
C LEU A 101 -0.32 0.01 -25.56
N GLY A 102 0.45 -0.14 -26.64
CA GLY A 102 1.77 -0.77 -26.63
C GLY A 102 2.85 -0.02 -25.85
N PHE A 103 2.59 1.24 -25.46
CA PHE A 103 3.47 2.02 -24.59
C PHE A 103 3.40 1.60 -23.11
N ALA A 104 2.32 0.92 -22.71
CA ALA A 104 2.09 0.51 -21.33
C ALA A 104 2.75 -0.85 -21.05
N ASN A 105 3.33 -1.01 -19.85
CA ASN A 105 3.79 -2.32 -19.39
C ASN A 105 2.57 -3.21 -19.08
N GLY A 106 2.61 -4.45 -19.56
CA GLY A 106 1.59 -5.45 -19.27
C GLY A 106 1.85 -6.22 -17.97
N VAL A 107 0.82 -6.95 -17.54
CA VAL A 107 0.89 -7.93 -16.45
C VAL A 107 0.51 -9.30 -17.01
N GLU A 108 1.25 -10.33 -16.61
CA GLU A 108 0.86 -11.70 -16.95
C GLU A 108 -0.28 -12.17 -16.04
N TRP A 109 -1.27 -12.86 -16.60
CA TRP A 109 -2.27 -13.64 -15.88
C TRP A 109 -2.43 -15.01 -16.51
N SER A 110 -1.70 -15.97 -15.96
CA SER A 110 -1.69 -17.39 -16.35
C SER A 110 -1.97 -18.34 -15.18
N THR A 111 -1.90 -17.85 -13.94
CA THR A 111 -2.12 -18.62 -12.71
C THR A 111 -2.99 -17.83 -11.72
N PRO A 112 -3.54 -18.49 -10.67
CA PRO A 112 -4.25 -17.80 -9.60
C PRO A 112 -3.42 -16.74 -8.85
N GLU A 113 -2.12 -16.97 -8.67
CA GLU A 113 -1.21 -16.03 -8.03
C GLU A 113 -1.03 -14.77 -8.88
N HIS A 114 -0.98 -14.94 -10.21
CA HIS A 114 -0.97 -13.83 -11.14
C HIS A 114 -2.27 -13.01 -11.09
N LEU A 115 -3.44 -13.66 -10.98
CA LEU A 115 -4.72 -12.97 -10.78
C LEU A 115 -4.70 -12.11 -9.51
N GLN A 116 -4.18 -12.66 -8.41
CA GLN A 116 -4.08 -11.91 -7.16
C GLN A 116 -3.21 -10.65 -7.31
N ARG A 117 -2.12 -10.73 -8.08
CA ARG A 117 -1.29 -9.55 -8.42
C ARG A 117 -2.05 -8.53 -9.26
N VAL A 118 -2.84 -8.96 -10.25
CA VAL A 118 -3.72 -8.07 -11.02
C VAL A 118 -4.72 -7.35 -10.10
N VAL A 119 -5.36 -8.08 -9.17
CA VAL A 119 -6.29 -7.49 -8.21
C VAL A 119 -5.62 -6.42 -7.35
N ARG A 120 -4.44 -6.71 -6.78
CA ARG A 120 -3.68 -5.72 -5.98
C ARG A 120 -3.36 -4.47 -6.79
N LEU A 121 -2.90 -4.61 -8.03
CA LEU A 121 -2.62 -3.48 -8.91
C LEU A 121 -3.88 -2.63 -9.18
N LEU A 122 -5.04 -3.26 -9.38
CA LEU A 122 -6.31 -2.53 -9.52
C LEU A 122 -6.64 -1.76 -8.24
N LEU A 123 -6.51 -2.36 -7.06
CA LEU A 123 -6.79 -1.71 -5.78
C LEU A 123 -5.78 -0.61 -5.44
N GLU A 124 -4.52 -0.78 -5.83
CA GLU A 124 -3.47 0.24 -5.75
C GLU A 124 -3.81 1.44 -6.64
N GLU A 125 -4.19 1.21 -7.90
CA GLU A 125 -4.61 2.28 -8.83
C GLU A 125 -5.86 3.02 -8.37
N LEU A 126 -6.79 2.32 -7.74
CA LEU A 126 -7.97 2.92 -7.10
C LEU A 126 -7.63 3.66 -5.79
N GLY A 127 -6.39 3.57 -5.29
CA GLY A 127 -5.95 4.17 -4.04
C GLY A 127 -6.53 3.52 -2.79
N ILE A 128 -7.04 2.29 -2.92
CA ILE A 128 -7.54 1.47 -1.80
C ILE A 128 -6.33 0.82 -1.10
N GLU A 129 -5.48 0.13 -1.87
CA GLU A 129 -4.18 -0.36 -1.39
C GLU A 129 -3.06 0.68 -1.61
N GLU A 130 -1.95 0.48 -0.90
CA GLU A 130 -0.82 1.41 -0.90
C GLU A 130 0.11 1.18 -2.08
N LYS A 131 0.20 2.16 -3.00
CA LYS A 131 1.13 2.14 -4.14
C LYS A 131 2.59 2.16 -3.69
N GLN A 132 2.90 2.91 -2.63
CA GLN A 132 4.27 2.98 -2.11
C GLN A 132 4.52 1.82 -1.17
N ARG A 133 4.80 0.64 -1.71
CA ARG A 133 5.05 -0.57 -0.91
C ARG A 133 6.41 -0.46 -0.23
N ARG A 134 6.44 -0.31 1.09
CA ARG A 134 7.67 -0.07 1.87
C ARG A 134 7.68 -1.05 3.03
N VAL A 135 8.81 -1.70 3.26
CA VAL A 135 8.97 -2.71 4.31
C VAL A 135 10.28 -2.49 5.04
N PHE A 136 10.21 -2.40 6.36
CA PHE A 136 11.37 -2.40 7.23
C PHE A 136 11.68 -3.84 7.62
N ILE A 137 12.87 -4.34 7.29
CA ILE A 137 13.32 -5.71 7.60
C ILE A 137 14.21 -5.66 8.84
N SER A 138 13.65 -6.10 9.97
CA SER A 138 14.35 -6.26 11.24
C SER A 138 14.92 -7.66 11.34
N HIS A 139 16.21 -7.77 11.68
CA HIS A 139 16.91 -9.04 11.79
C HIS A 139 18.09 -8.94 12.76
N LYS A 140 18.52 -10.10 13.27
CA LYS A 140 19.80 -10.23 13.94
C LYS A 140 20.89 -10.52 12.90
N ARG A 141 21.97 -9.75 12.90
CA ARG A 141 23.02 -9.85 11.87
C ARG A 141 23.75 -11.19 11.90
N GLU A 142 23.91 -11.76 13.09
CA GLU A 142 24.69 -12.97 13.32
C GLU A 142 24.07 -14.21 12.67
N ASP A 143 22.75 -14.30 12.57
CA ASP A 143 22.04 -15.50 12.08
C ASP A 143 20.84 -15.21 11.15
N GLY A 144 20.54 -13.93 10.86
CA GLY A 144 19.43 -13.53 9.98
C GLY A 144 19.86 -12.72 8.75
N LEU A 145 21.16 -12.41 8.57
CA LEU A 145 21.62 -11.51 7.51
C LEU A 145 21.38 -12.09 6.11
N GLY A 146 21.74 -13.36 5.85
CA GLY A 146 21.59 -13.98 4.52
C GLY A 146 20.15 -13.93 4.01
N ALA A 147 19.20 -14.42 4.83
CA ALA A 147 17.78 -14.33 4.53
C ALA A 147 17.26 -12.89 4.38
N ALA A 148 17.77 -11.92 5.18
CA ALA A 148 17.38 -10.52 5.05
C ALA A 148 17.78 -9.94 3.69
N GLU A 149 19.01 -10.20 3.24
CA GLU A 149 19.50 -9.75 1.92
C GLU A 149 18.71 -10.41 0.78
N GLN A 150 18.47 -11.72 0.88
CA GLN A 150 17.64 -12.44 -0.09
C GLN A 150 16.22 -11.86 -0.19
N LEU A 151 15.59 -11.57 0.96
CA LEU A 151 14.26 -10.98 1.01
C LEU A 151 14.24 -9.55 0.48
N HIS A 152 15.27 -8.76 0.74
CA HIS A 152 15.39 -7.43 0.15
C HIS A 152 15.39 -7.50 -1.37
N ASP A 153 16.16 -8.41 -1.96
CA ASP A 153 16.21 -8.53 -3.41
C ASP A 153 14.88 -9.04 -3.97
N ALA A 154 14.31 -10.09 -3.38
CA ALA A 154 13.02 -10.64 -3.80
C ALA A 154 11.88 -9.61 -3.70
N LEU A 155 11.76 -8.92 -2.57
CA LEU A 155 10.73 -7.90 -2.36
C LEU A 155 10.90 -6.70 -3.31
N SER A 156 12.15 -6.32 -3.61
CA SER A 156 12.44 -5.26 -4.60
C SER A 156 11.92 -5.63 -6.00
N HIS A 157 12.11 -6.89 -6.43
CA HIS A 157 11.54 -7.38 -7.70
C HIS A 157 10.01 -7.40 -7.69
N HIS A 158 9.39 -7.53 -6.51
CA HIS A 158 7.95 -7.46 -6.31
C HIS A 158 7.42 -6.04 -6.11
N GLY A 159 8.24 -5.00 -6.31
CA GLY A 159 7.83 -3.60 -6.27
C GLY A 159 7.83 -2.97 -4.87
N PHE A 160 8.36 -3.67 -3.86
CA PHE A 160 8.62 -3.04 -2.57
C PHE A 160 9.89 -2.18 -2.62
N ARG A 161 9.96 -1.25 -1.68
CA ARG A 161 11.19 -0.60 -1.23
C ARG A 161 11.55 -1.17 0.13
N PRO A 162 12.29 -2.29 0.17
CA PRO A 162 12.77 -2.84 1.42
C PRO A 162 13.89 -1.98 2.00
N PHE A 163 13.90 -1.91 3.33
CA PHE A 163 14.97 -1.31 4.10
C PHE A 163 15.51 -2.35 5.08
N ILE A 164 16.78 -2.71 4.95
CA ILE A 164 17.49 -3.51 5.94
C ILE A 164 18.27 -2.55 6.83
N ASP A 165 18.14 -2.71 8.15
CA ASP A 165 19.07 -2.06 9.07
C ASP A 165 20.50 -2.62 8.87
N ARG A 166 21.26 -1.91 8.03
CA ARG A 166 22.72 -2.07 7.90
C ARG A 166 23.48 -0.98 8.65
N PHE A 167 22.84 -0.22 9.55
CA PHE A 167 23.30 1.10 9.97
C PHE A 167 24.80 1.15 10.28
N VAL A 168 25.55 1.67 9.31
CA VAL A 168 26.76 2.45 9.54
C VAL A 168 26.29 3.90 9.67
N VAL A 169 25.80 4.29 10.85
CA VAL A 169 25.45 5.68 11.09
C VAL A 169 26.74 6.51 11.08
N ARG A 170 26.84 7.47 10.15
CA ARG A 170 27.96 8.43 10.14
C ARG A 170 28.15 9.04 11.53
N ALA A 171 29.41 9.18 11.96
CA ALA A 171 29.76 9.76 13.26
C ALA A 171 29.04 11.10 13.50
N GLY A 172 28.50 11.29 14.72
CA GLY A 172 27.82 12.52 15.14
C GLY A 172 26.33 12.61 14.82
N ARG A 173 25.66 11.51 14.40
CA ARG A 173 24.20 11.48 14.20
C ARG A 173 23.52 10.58 15.21
N ASP A 174 22.33 11.01 15.66
CA ASP A 174 21.44 10.21 16.50
C ASP A 174 20.93 8.99 15.72
N VAL A 175 21.36 7.80 16.14
CA VAL A 175 21.04 6.51 15.53
C VAL A 175 19.56 6.17 15.77
N GLN A 176 19.10 6.35 17.00
CA GLN A 176 17.75 6.02 17.43
C GLN A 176 16.72 6.88 16.68
N ALA A 177 16.98 8.18 16.54
CA ALA A 177 16.11 9.06 15.76
C ALA A 177 16.09 8.70 14.26
N LYS A 178 17.13 8.08 13.71
CA LYS A 178 17.12 7.62 12.31
C LYS A 178 16.30 6.36 12.12
N ILE A 179 16.39 5.41 13.06
CA ILE A 179 15.59 4.19 13.06
C ILE A 179 14.12 4.54 13.19
N ALA A 180 13.76 5.43 14.13
CA ALA A 180 12.39 5.89 14.32
C ALA A 180 11.78 6.46 13.03
N ASP A 181 12.47 7.40 12.36
CA ASP A 181 11.99 7.91 11.07
C ASP A 181 11.92 6.82 10.00
N ALA A 182 12.87 5.87 9.96
CA ALA A 182 12.81 4.78 8.99
C ALA A 182 11.59 3.89 9.24
N LEU A 183 11.30 3.53 10.49
CA LEU A 183 10.10 2.78 10.86
C LEU A 183 8.83 3.55 10.49
N GLU A 184 8.75 4.86 10.77
CA GLU A 184 7.61 5.70 10.39
C GLU A 184 7.46 5.86 8.87
N ASP A 185 8.57 5.95 8.13
CA ASP A 185 8.60 6.09 6.68
C ASP A 185 8.15 4.80 5.96
N HIS A 186 8.33 3.63 6.58
CA HIS A 186 7.94 2.34 6.01
C HIS A 186 6.57 1.88 6.51
N ALA A 187 6.23 2.16 7.77
CA ALA A 187 4.96 1.84 8.43
C ALA A 187 4.56 0.34 8.43
N PHE A 188 5.49 -0.54 8.07
CA PHE A 188 5.35 -1.99 8.11
C PHE A 188 6.69 -2.65 8.51
N LEU A 189 6.64 -3.52 9.51
CA LEU A 189 7.79 -4.25 10.06
C LEU A 189 7.72 -5.73 9.65
N LEU A 190 8.75 -6.21 8.97
CA LEU A 190 9.04 -7.62 8.76
C LEU A 190 10.14 -8.04 9.73
N LEU A 191 9.80 -8.83 10.74
CA LEU A 191 10.76 -9.34 11.71
C LEU A 191 11.22 -10.74 11.30
N LEU A 192 12.53 -10.92 11.14
CA LEU A 192 13.15 -12.24 11.03
C LEU A 192 13.45 -12.74 12.44
N GLU A 193 12.60 -13.61 12.96
CA GLU A 193 12.78 -14.22 14.27
C GLU A 193 13.64 -15.48 14.14
N SER A 194 14.91 -15.26 13.83
CA SER A 194 15.99 -16.24 13.85
C SER A 194 16.33 -16.67 15.30
N PRO A 195 17.06 -17.78 15.51
CA PRO A 195 17.39 -18.29 16.85
C PRO A 195 17.94 -17.26 17.85
N LEU A 196 18.77 -16.32 17.38
CA LEU A 196 19.41 -15.28 18.19
C LEU A 196 18.66 -13.94 18.17
N ALA A 197 17.53 -13.82 17.46
CA ALA A 197 16.78 -12.56 17.32
C ALA A 197 16.40 -11.93 18.67
N HIS A 198 15.96 -12.74 19.63
CA HIS A 198 15.57 -12.32 20.97
C HIS A 198 16.70 -11.67 21.80
N THR A 199 17.96 -11.88 21.41
CA THR A 199 19.13 -11.34 22.14
C THR A 199 19.48 -9.90 21.78
N SER A 200 18.77 -9.30 20.81
CA SER A 200 19.10 -7.98 20.28
C SER A 200 18.21 -6.89 20.85
N ASP A 201 18.80 -5.99 21.64
CA ASP A 201 18.12 -4.78 22.14
C ASP A 201 17.56 -3.92 20.99
N TRP A 202 18.26 -3.84 19.86
CA TRP A 202 17.80 -3.09 18.68
C TRP A 202 16.54 -3.71 18.07
N VAL A 203 16.50 -5.04 17.95
CA VAL A 203 15.32 -5.75 17.41
C VAL A 203 14.14 -5.57 18.36
N PHE A 204 14.40 -5.60 19.67
CA PHE A 204 13.39 -5.30 20.68
C PHE A 204 12.84 -3.87 20.55
N ASP A 205 13.71 -2.86 20.46
CA ASP A 205 13.31 -1.45 20.30
C ASP A 205 12.45 -1.24 19.03
N GLU A 206 12.79 -1.89 17.92
CA GLU A 206 12.03 -1.82 16.66
C GLU A 206 10.62 -2.44 16.78
N VAL A 207 10.51 -3.58 17.47
CA VAL A 207 9.22 -4.22 17.75
C VAL A 207 8.37 -3.36 18.68
N ASP A 208 8.94 -2.86 19.78
CA ASP A 208 8.25 -1.97 20.72
C ASP A 208 7.75 -0.70 20.02
N TYR A 209 8.58 -0.12 19.15
CA TYR A 209 8.20 1.03 18.34
C TYR A 209 7.03 0.70 17.42
N ALA A 210 7.10 -0.40 16.66
CA ALA A 210 6.05 -0.79 15.73
C ALA A 210 4.70 -0.99 16.44
N LEU A 211 4.70 -1.58 17.64
CA LEU A 211 3.51 -1.79 18.46
C LEU A 211 2.95 -0.49 19.00
N SER A 212 3.80 0.34 19.61
CA SER A 212 3.41 1.63 20.18
C SER A 212 2.80 2.59 19.15
N HIS A 213 3.09 2.37 17.88
CA HIS A 213 2.56 3.16 16.77
C HIS A 213 1.57 2.39 15.90
N ALA A 214 1.06 1.22 16.29
CA ALA A 214 0.10 0.44 15.50
C ALA A 214 0.52 0.21 14.03
N MET A 215 1.81 -0.05 13.79
CA MET A 215 2.33 -0.45 12.48
C MET A 215 1.84 -1.85 12.09
N GLY A 216 1.79 -2.13 10.78
CA GLY A 216 1.62 -3.50 10.33
C GLY A 216 2.88 -4.31 10.68
N VAL A 217 2.71 -5.53 11.16
CA VAL A 217 3.82 -6.42 11.53
C VAL A 217 3.57 -7.81 10.96
N LEU A 218 4.61 -8.41 10.41
CA LEU A 218 4.70 -9.83 10.12
C LEU A 218 6.01 -10.38 10.69
N ILE A 219 5.92 -11.48 11.44
CA ILE A 219 7.07 -12.20 11.95
C ILE A 219 7.29 -13.44 11.07
N LEU A 220 8.51 -13.60 10.56
CA LEU A 220 8.96 -14.86 9.97
C LEU A 220 9.64 -15.67 11.06
N GLN A 221 8.99 -16.74 11.50
CA GLN A 221 9.48 -17.55 12.61
C GLN A 221 10.36 -18.67 12.05
N TRP A 222 11.63 -18.71 12.49
CA TRP A 222 12.54 -19.78 12.09
C TRP A 222 12.06 -21.16 12.61
N PRO A 223 12.44 -22.26 11.95
CA PRO A 223 12.20 -23.61 12.42
C PRO A 223 12.83 -23.85 13.79
N GLY A 224 12.25 -24.76 14.58
CA GLY A 224 12.80 -25.17 15.87
C GLY A 224 12.33 -24.35 17.07
N GLU A 225 11.24 -23.59 16.92
CA GLU A 225 10.61 -22.80 17.99
C GLU A 225 11.60 -21.86 18.71
N PRO A 226 12.20 -20.91 17.97
CA PRO A 226 13.12 -19.94 18.55
C PRO A 226 12.42 -19.16 19.67
N GLU A 227 13.21 -18.71 20.66
CA GLU A 227 12.66 -17.86 21.71
C GLU A 227 12.10 -16.56 21.09
N PRO A 228 10.84 -16.19 21.39
CA PRO A 228 10.25 -15.00 20.82
C PRO A 228 10.97 -13.73 21.27
N VAL A 229 11.12 -12.76 20.36
CA VAL A 229 11.57 -11.41 20.74
C VAL A 229 10.62 -10.84 21.82
N PRO A 230 11.10 -10.21 22.89
CA PRO A 230 10.22 -9.65 23.91
C PRO A 230 9.19 -8.68 23.31
N GLY A 231 7.93 -8.77 23.76
CA GLY A 231 6.82 -7.98 23.20
C GLY A 231 6.23 -8.52 21.88
N SER A 232 6.90 -9.45 21.19
CA SER A 232 6.44 -9.99 19.90
C SER A 232 5.38 -11.11 20.00
N ARG A 233 5.02 -11.51 21.22
CA ARG A 233 4.03 -12.56 21.47
C ARG A 233 2.63 -12.12 21.04
N GLY A 234 1.93 -12.97 20.30
CA GLY A 234 0.59 -12.70 19.79
C GLY A 234 0.53 -11.86 18.52
N LEU A 235 1.69 -11.46 17.97
CA LEU A 235 1.76 -10.81 16.67
C LEU A 235 1.62 -11.82 15.52
N PRO A 236 1.15 -11.39 14.33
CA PRO A 236 1.02 -12.26 13.17
C PRO A 236 2.35 -12.92 12.79
N ARG A 237 2.32 -14.24 12.59
CA ARG A 237 3.48 -15.08 12.30
C ARG A 237 3.28 -15.92 11.06
N LEU A 238 4.35 -16.09 10.30
CA LEU A 238 4.50 -17.13 9.28
C LEU A 238 5.61 -18.08 9.74
N ASP A 239 5.22 -19.32 10.01
CA ASP A 239 6.17 -20.36 10.40
C ASP A 239 6.91 -20.90 9.17
N LEU A 240 8.24 -20.95 9.26
CA LEU A 240 9.09 -21.59 8.26
C LEU A 240 9.29 -23.06 8.62
N ASN A 241 9.20 -23.94 7.62
CA ASN A 241 9.57 -25.34 7.80
C ASN A 241 11.09 -25.51 7.63
N ALA A 242 11.66 -26.50 8.33
CA ALA A 242 13.09 -26.82 8.19
C ALA A 242 13.51 -27.15 6.75
N SER A 243 12.59 -27.71 5.94
CA SER A 243 12.84 -27.99 4.51
C SER A 243 12.95 -26.75 3.63
N GLU A 244 12.58 -25.58 4.15
CA GLU A 244 12.58 -24.32 3.40
C GLU A 244 13.82 -23.48 3.67
N ILE A 245 14.66 -23.90 4.62
CA ILE A 245 15.91 -23.25 4.95
C ILE A 245 17.05 -24.07 4.39
N VAL A 246 17.94 -23.39 3.66
CA VAL A 246 19.15 -23.96 3.09
C VAL A 246 20.32 -23.02 3.37
N PRO A 247 21.52 -23.54 3.67
CA PRO A 247 22.70 -22.69 3.81
C PRO A 247 23.11 -22.13 2.44
N ASP A 248 23.50 -20.86 2.42
CA ASP A 248 24.09 -20.21 1.25
C ASP A 248 25.59 -20.57 1.08
N GLU A 249 26.23 -20.00 0.05
CA GLU A 249 27.65 -20.23 -0.25
C GLU A 249 28.60 -19.81 0.89
N HIS A 250 28.15 -18.94 1.80
CA HIS A 250 28.91 -18.42 2.94
C HIS A 250 28.50 -19.08 4.27
N GLY A 251 27.54 -20.02 4.25
CA GLY A 251 27.03 -20.73 5.43
C GLY A 251 25.94 -19.99 6.21
N TYR A 252 25.33 -18.94 5.66
CA TYR A 252 24.16 -18.28 6.24
C TYR A 252 22.86 -18.97 5.83
N ASP A 253 21.88 -18.99 6.71
CA ASP A 253 20.53 -19.47 6.39
C ASP A 253 19.88 -18.60 5.31
N SER A 254 19.37 -19.26 4.28
CA SER A 254 18.59 -18.68 3.18
C SER A 254 17.34 -19.50 2.92
N LEU A 255 16.35 -18.89 2.26
CA LEU A 255 15.12 -19.56 1.87
C LEU A 255 15.29 -20.29 0.54
N THR A 256 14.68 -21.47 0.43
CA THR A 256 14.43 -22.13 -0.87
C THR A 256 13.55 -21.25 -1.77
N GLU A 257 13.59 -21.43 -3.08
CA GLU A 257 12.76 -20.66 -4.02
C GLU A 257 11.25 -20.74 -3.70
N ALA A 258 10.75 -21.95 -3.40
CA ALA A 258 9.35 -22.14 -3.01
C ALA A 258 9.02 -21.42 -1.69
N GLY A 259 9.91 -21.49 -0.70
CA GLY A 259 9.74 -20.79 0.58
C GLY A 259 9.78 -19.28 0.42
N LEU A 260 10.71 -18.76 -0.38
CA LEU A 260 10.84 -17.34 -0.71
C LEU A 260 9.57 -16.80 -1.37
N ASN A 261 9.03 -17.51 -2.37
CA ASN A 261 7.78 -17.14 -3.05
C ASN A 261 6.60 -17.10 -2.07
N ARG A 262 6.50 -18.08 -1.16
CA ARG A 262 5.46 -18.09 -0.11
C ARG A 262 5.60 -16.91 0.85
N VAL A 263 6.83 -16.65 1.31
CA VAL A 263 7.13 -15.54 2.22
C VAL A 263 6.78 -14.21 1.57
N VAL A 264 7.18 -13.99 0.32
CA VAL A 264 6.85 -12.77 -0.43
C VAL A 264 5.34 -12.59 -0.49
N ALA A 265 4.59 -13.61 -0.91
CA ALA A 265 3.12 -13.56 -0.97
C ALA A 265 2.48 -13.19 0.38
N GLN A 266 3.00 -13.76 1.48
CA GLN A 266 2.52 -13.43 2.82
C GLN A 266 2.88 -12.01 3.28
N VAL A 267 4.07 -11.51 2.90
CA VAL A 267 4.48 -10.11 3.12
C VAL A 267 3.53 -9.18 2.37
N GLU A 268 3.18 -9.49 1.12
CA GLU A 268 2.23 -8.70 0.32
C GLU A 268 0.88 -8.57 1.03
N ALA A 269 0.29 -9.69 1.43
CA ALA A 269 -1.00 -9.73 2.11
C ALA A 269 -0.97 -9.02 3.47
N SER A 270 0.07 -9.26 4.27
CA SER A 270 0.21 -8.66 5.60
C SER A 270 0.45 -7.15 5.52
N HIS A 271 1.23 -6.69 4.54
CA HIS A 271 1.45 -5.27 4.29
C HIS A 271 0.15 -4.57 3.88
N ALA A 272 -0.58 -5.11 2.91
CA ALA A 272 -1.84 -4.54 2.46
C ALA A 272 -2.86 -4.43 3.61
N LEU A 273 -3.01 -5.49 4.40
CA LEU A 273 -3.88 -5.50 5.56
C LEU A 273 -3.44 -4.50 6.64
N GLY A 274 -2.15 -4.47 6.97
CA GLY A 274 -1.58 -3.60 8.00
C GLY A 274 -1.79 -2.12 7.69
N LEU A 275 -1.45 -1.70 6.47
CA LEU A 275 -1.59 -0.31 6.03
C LEU A 275 -3.06 0.10 5.89
N THR A 276 -3.91 -0.79 5.36
CA THR A 276 -5.37 -0.58 5.28
C THR A 276 -5.97 -0.39 6.66
N ARG A 277 -5.65 -1.27 7.61
CA ARG A 277 -6.12 -1.17 9.00
C ARG A 277 -5.69 0.17 9.62
N ARG A 278 -4.44 0.57 9.43
CA ARG A 278 -3.93 1.84 9.96
C ARG A 278 -4.67 3.05 9.38
N ARG A 279 -4.82 3.12 8.06
CA ARG A 279 -5.58 4.21 7.39
C ARG A 279 -7.02 4.28 7.89
N ARG A 280 -7.68 3.14 8.10
CA ARG A 280 -9.02 3.08 8.71
C ARG A 280 -9.07 3.66 10.11
N LEU A 281 -8.08 3.39 10.95
CA LEU A 281 -8.01 3.94 12.30
C LEU A 281 -7.92 5.48 12.25
N ILE A 282 -7.06 6.02 11.39
CA ILE A 282 -6.92 7.47 11.19
C ILE A 282 -8.25 8.08 10.73
N ILE A 283 -8.84 7.52 9.66
CA ILE A 283 -10.09 8.04 9.09
C ILE A 283 -11.22 8.02 10.11
N ARG A 284 -11.40 6.91 10.85
CA ARG A 284 -12.41 6.85 11.90
C ARG A 284 -12.16 7.86 13.02
N SER A 285 -10.90 8.03 13.44
CA SER A 285 -10.56 9.02 14.45
C SER A 285 -10.90 10.45 13.98
N ILE A 286 -10.68 10.77 12.70
CA ILE A 286 -11.09 12.04 12.10
C ILE A 286 -12.61 12.20 12.12
N GLU A 287 -13.34 11.20 11.64
CA GLU A 287 -14.81 11.22 11.60
C GLU A 287 -15.40 11.39 13.00
N GLU A 288 -14.93 10.62 13.98
CA GLU A 288 -15.39 10.68 15.36
C GLU A 288 -15.12 12.06 15.99
N ALA A 289 -13.92 12.62 15.77
CA ALA A 289 -13.57 13.94 16.28
C ALA A 289 -14.41 15.06 15.64
N ALA A 290 -14.56 15.04 14.32
CA ALA A 290 -15.33 16.03 13.58
C ALA A 290 -16.82 16.02 13.98
N LEU A 291 -17.43 14.82 14.03
CA LEU A 291 -18.83 14.66 14.41
C LEU A 291 -19.08 15.08 15.87
N SER A 292 -18.15 14.76 16.78
CA SER A 292 -18.23 15.17 18.19
C SER A 292 -18.16 16.70 18.36
N ALA A 293 -17.45 17.38 17.47
CA ALA A 293 -17.37 18.84 17.39
C ALA A 293 -18.52 19.49 16.57
N GLY A 294 -19.51 18.71 16.16
CA GLY A 294 -20.71 19.21 15.48
C GLY A 294 -20.58 19.39 13.96
N ALA A 295 -19.65 18.70 13.30
CA ALA A 295 -19.65 18.58 11.85
C ALA A 295 -21.01 18.05 11.34
N GLN A 296 -21.57 18.70 10.33
CA GLN A 296 -22.86 18.28 9.75
C GLN A 296 -22.71 17.02 8.88
N SER A 297 -21.56 16.83 8.25
CA SER A 297 -21.27 15.63 7.46
C SER A 297 -19.77 15.33 7.40
N CYS A 298 -19.46 14.04 7.32
CA CYS A 298 -18.16 13.48 6.95
C CYS A 298 -18.41 12.50 5.80
N THR A 299 -18.10 12.91 4.57
CA THR A 299 -18.34 12.10 3.37
C THR A 299 -17.00 11.52 2.89
N PRO A 300 -16.85 10.19 2.82
CA PRO A 300 -15.62 9.60 2.32
C PRO A 300 -15.37 9.94 0.85
N LEU A 301 -14.14 10.34 0.58
CA LEU A 301 -13.59 10.55 -0.75
C LEU A 301 -12.53 9.47 -1.05
N CYS A 302 -12.16 9.43 -2.31
CA CYS A 302 -11.23 8.49 -2.91
C CYS A 302 -9.83 8.66 -2.31
N GLY A 303 -9.06 7.58 -2.18
CA GLY A 303 -7.68 7.66 -1.69
C GLY A 303 -7.58 8.01 -0.20
N TRP A 304 -8.49 7.49 0.62
CA TRP A 304 -8.50 7.68 2.07
C TRP A 304 -8.58 9.15 2.49
N ARG A 305 -9.51 9.88 1.86
CA ARG A 305 -9.82 11.29 2.14
C ARG A 305 -11.24 11.42 2.67
N LEU A 306 -11.52 12.53 3.34
CA LEU A 306 -12.85 12.91 3.79
C LEU A 306 -13.18 14.32 3.32
N HIS A 307 -14.41 14.51 2.91
CA HIS A 307 -15.04 15.81 2.75
C HIS A 307 -15.86 16.10 4.01
N VAL A 308 -15.40 17.05 4.82
CA VAL A 308 -16.04 17.41 6.10
C VAL A 308 -16.69 18.78 6.01
N GLN A 309 -17.98 18.86 6.36
CA GLN A 309 -18.71 20.12 6.47
C GLN A 309 -18.96 20.46 7.93
N GLN A 310 -18.56 21.67 8.34
CA GLN A 310 -18.78 22.18 9.69
C GLN A 310 -19.03 23.70 9.64
N LEU A 311 -20.14 24.17 10.20
CA LEU A 311 -20.49 25.60 10.36
C LEU A 311 -20.25 26.48 9.10
N GLY A 312 -20.61 25.96 7.91
CA GLY A 312 -20.43 26.68 6.64
C GLY A 312 -18.99 26.69 6.11
N ARG A 313 -18.07 25.98 6.77
CA ARG A 313 -16.73 25.67 6.26
C ARG A 313 -16.70 24.25 5.72
N THR A 314 -16.00 24.09 4.61
CA THR A 314 -15.70 22.78 4.04
C THR A 314 -14.21 22.53 4.20
N THR A 315 -13.85 21.32 4.64
CA THR A 315 -12.47 20.87 4.76
C THR A 315 -12.31 19.55 4.01
N ILE A 316 -11.30 19.46 3.15
CA ILE A 316 -10.82 18.19 2.63
C ILE A 316 -9.72 17.70 3.55
N VAL A 317 -9.94 16.53 4.12
CA VAL A 317 -9.00 15.88 5.03
C VAL A 317 -8.36 14.71 4.32
N GLY A 318 -7.05 14.73 4.17
CA GLY A 318 -6.24 13.59 3.76
C GLY A 318 -5.66 12.85 4.95
N SER A 319 -5.32 11.59 4.74
CA SER A 319 -4.61 10.76 5.71
C SER A 319 -3.37 10.14 5.09
N THR A 320 -2.27 10.10 5.85
CA THR A 320 -1.08 9.33 5.50
C THR A 320 -0.67 8.43 6.68
N PRO A 321 -0.54 7.11 6.47
CA PRO A 321 -0.17 6.17 7.52
C PRO A 321 1.33 6.23 7.89
N ARG A 322 2.09 7.15 7.27
CA ARG A 322 3.55 7.23 7.32
C ARG A 322 4.02 8.66 7.64
N LEU A 323 5.33 8.89 7.53
CA LEU A 323 5.85 10.25 7.37
C LEU A 323 5.21 10.91 6.13
N PRO A 324 4.66 12.12 6.26
CA PRO A 324 4.09 12.85 5.15
C PRO A 324 5.17 13.20 4.11
N ALA A 325 4.83 13.01 2.84
CA ALA A 325 5.68 13.31 1.69
C ALA A 325 5.07 14.42 0.83
N ALA A 326 5.88 15.02 -0.05
CA ALA A 326 5.43 16.05 -0.98
C ALA A 326 4.23 15.61 -1.84
N LEU A 327 4.19 14.33 -2.22
CA LEU A 327 3.09 13.75 -2.99
C LEU A 327 1.77 13.76 -2.21
N ASP A 328 1.79 13.51 -0.89
CA ASP A 328 0.57 13.55 -0.06
C ASP A 328 -0.06 14.95 -0.08
N LEU A 329 0.79 15.99 -0.02
CA LEU A 329 0.35 17.39 -0.09
C LEU A 329 -0.22 17.72 -1.47
N GLN A 330 0.43 17.26 -2.54
CA GLN A 330 -0.06 17.46 -3.91
C GLN A 330 -1.43 16.79 -4.10
N MET A 331 -1.56 15.52 -3.72
CA MET A 331 -2.82 14.78 -3.87
C MET A 331 -3.95 15.40 -3.05
N LEU A 332 -3.65 15.93 -1.85
CA LEU A 332 -4.63 16.66 -1.05
C LEU A 332 -5.07 17.96 -1.74
N ASP A 333 -4.12 18.73 -2.28
CA ASP A 333 -4.40 19.97 -2.99
C ASP A 333 -5.26 19.73 -4.24
N GLU A 334 -4.94 18.72 -5.05
CA GLU A 334 -5.71 18.32 -6.22
C GLU A 334 -7.16 17.94 -5.86
N ALA A 335 -7.35 17.18 -4.78
CA ALA A 335 -8.69 16.85 -4.30
C ALA A 335 -9.46 18.08 -3.81
N ALA A 336 -8.81 19.00 -3.11
CA ALA A 336 -9.44 20.25 -2.68
C ALA A 336 -9.82 21.15 -3.87
N ASN A 337 -8.99 21.20 -4.91
CA ASN A 337 -9.24 21.99 -6.10
C ASN A 337 -10.35 21.43 -7.00
N ALA A 338 -10.67 20.13 -6.87
CA ALA A 338 -11.81 19.52 -7.54
C ALA A 338 -13.16 19.90 -6.90
N GLU A 339 -13.14 20.43 -5.68
CA GLU A 339 -14.33 20.79 -4.91
C GLU A 339 -14.64 22.30 -5.01
N ALA A 340 -15.92 22.64 -5.00
CA ALA A 340 -16.35 24.03 -5.07
C ALA A 340 -16.06 24.79 -3.77
N GLY A 341 -15.75 26.09 -3.89
CA GLY A 341 -15.64 26.99 -2.73
C GLY A 341 -14.27 26.99 -2.04
N ASN A 342 -13.23 26.43 -2.65
CA ASN A 342 -11.84 26.40 -2.15
C ASN A 342 -11.76 25.93 -0.68
N PRO A 343 -12.08 24.65 -0.42
CA PRO A 343 -12.13 24.11 0.93
C PRO A 343 -10.77 24.18 1.63
N ALA A 344 -10.78 24.21 2.96
CA ALA A 344 -9.57 24.07 3.76
C ALA A 344 -8.92 22.70 3.53
N ARG A 345 -7.59 22.63 3.64
CA ARG A 345 -6.79 21.43 3.39
C ARG A 345 -6.14 20.98 4.68
N LEU A 346 -6.49 19.78 5.17
CA LEU A 346 -5.90 19.17 6.35
C LEU A 346 -5.28 17.83 5.98
N LEU A 347 -3.98 17.64 6.19
CA LEU A 347 -3.33 16.34 6.08
C LEU A 347 -3.03 15.82 7.49
N VAL A 348 -3.68 14.71 7.84
CA VAL A 348 -3.44 13.98 9.08
C VAL A 348 -2.39 12.90 8.85
N HIS A 349 -1.36 12.86 9.67
CA HIS A 349 -0.28 11.88 9.58
C HIS A 349 -0.10 11.10 10.87
N SER A 350 0.39 9.86 10.76
CA SER A 350 0.70 9.06 11.95
C SER A 350 2.09 9.29 12.53
N ALA A 351 2.96 10.05 11.87
CA ALA A 351 4.30 10.32 12.39
C ALA A 351 4.26 11.00 13.76
N ARG A 352 5.04 10.49 14.72
CA ARG A 352 5.10 11.00 16.09
C ARG A 352 5.81 12.35 16.14
N VAL A 353 6.89 12.49 15.38
CA VAL A 353 7.70 13.72 15.34
C VAL A 353 8.11 14.05 13.92
N LEU A 354 7.57 15.13 13.36
CA LEU A 354 8.13 15.72 12.15
C LEU A 354 9.39 16.50 12.49
N ARG A 355 10.55 15.97 12.10
CA ARG A 355 11.84 16.63 12.31
C ARG A 355 11.89 18.00 11.60
N PRO A 356 12.66 18.98 12.13
CA PRO A 356 12.65 20.35 11.61
C PRO A 356 12.92 20.45 10.10
N ALA A 357 13.88 19.68 9.58
CA ALA A 357 14.22 19.69 8.15
C ALA A 357 13.06 19.18 7.26
N LEU A 358 12.37 18.11 7.68
CA LEU A 358 11.20 17.62 6.95
C LEU A 358 10.04 18.61 7.03
N ARG A 359 9.80 19.21 8.21
CA ARG A 359 8.77 20.23 8.39
C ARG A 359 9.02 21.47 7.52
N GLU A 360 10.26 21.94 7.45
CA GLU A 360 10.66 23.04 6.57
C GLU A 360 10.46 22.69 5.10
N HIS A 361 10.88 21.48 4.68
CA HIS A 361 10.67 21.01 3.31
C HIS A 361 9.18 20.93 2.95
N LEU A 362 8.35 20.34 3.80
CA LEU A 362 6.90 20.24 3.55
C LEU A 362 6.23 21.62 3.58
N GLY A 363 6.68 22.54 4.42
CA GLY A 363 6.23 23.93 4.41
C GLY A 363 6.58 24.65 3.11
N TRP A 364 7.78 24.41 2.58
CA TRP A 364 8.20 24.90 1.27
C TRP A 364 7.34 24.30 0.14
N VAL A 365 7.07 22.98 0.18
CA VAL A 365 6.19 22.31 -0.79
C VAL A 365 4.76 22.87 -0.73
N ALA A 366 4.21 23.08 0.47
CA ALA A 366 2.88 23.64 0.63
C ALA A 366 2.75 25.01 -0.06
N GLY A 367 3.82 25.80 -0.11
CA GLY A 367 3.94 26.92 -1.06
C GLY A 367 2.83 27.97 -0.96
N GLY A 368 2.26 28.18 0.23
CA GLY A 368 1.15 29.11 0.45
C GLY A 368 -0.25 28.56 0.15
N ARG A 369 -0.40 27.28 -0.22
CA ARG A 369 -1.68 26.61 -0.51
C ARG A 369 -2.56 26.31 0.71
N GLU A 370 -2.29 26.96 1.85
CA GLU A 370 -3.02 26.80 3.12
C GLU A 370 -3.25 25.33 3.53
N ILE A 371 -2.24 24.47 3.36
CA ILE A 371 -2.27 23.07 3.79
C ILE A 371 -1.81 22.98 5.24
N THR A 372 -2.68 22.49 6.12
CA THR A 372 -2.35 22.21 7.52
C THR A 372 -1.89 20.76 7.67
N LEU A 373 -0.73 20.54 8.30
CA LEU A 373 -0.24 19.23 8.71
C LEU A 373 -0.60 19.00 10.18
N MET A 374 -1.14 17.83 10.50
CA MET A 374 -1.55 17.50 11.87
C MET A 374 -1.21 16.06 12.23
N PRO A 375 -0.58 15.80 13.40
CA PRO A 375 -0.42 14.44 13.88
C PRO A 375 -1.77 13.87 14.34
N GLU A 376 -1.96 12.56 14.18
CA GLU A 376 -3.22 11.88 14.49
C GLU A 376 -3.69 12.05 15.94
N ASN A 377 -2.76 12.22 16.88
CA ASN A 377 -3.08 12.43 18.29
C ASN A 377 -3.56 13.87 18.62
N ALA A 378 -3.49 14.81 17.67
CA ALA A 378 -3.91 16.20 17.84
C ALA A 378 -5.22 16.53 17.09
N ILE A 379 -5.82 15.58 16.38
CA ILE A 379 -7.01 15.80 15.54
C ILE A 379 -8.16 16.45 16.33
N GLY A 380 -8.35 16.07 17.60
CA GLY A 380 -9.41 16.63 18.44
C GLY A 380 -9.30 18.13 18.69
N GLY A 381 -8.11 18.72 18.55
CA GLY A 381 -7.91 20.17 18.71
C GLY A 381 -8.17 20.99 17.44
N TRP A 382 -8.44 20.35 16.31
CA TRP A 382 -8.74 21.03 15.04
C TRP A 382 -10.19 21.49 14.93
N TRP A 383 -11.12 20.66 15.39
CA TRP A 383 -12.55 20.78 15.13
C TRP A 383 -13.29 21.70 16.11
#